data_AF-A0A920T6M9-F1
#
_entry.id   AF-A0A920T6M9-F1
#
_cell.length_a   1.000
_cell.length_b   1.000
_cell.length_c   1.000
_cell.angle_alpha   90.00
_cell.angle_beta   90.00
_cell.angle_gamma   90.00
#
_symmetry.space_group_name_H-M   'P 1'
#
loop_
_entity.id
_entity.type
_entity.pdbx_description
1 polymer ?
#
loop_
_entity_poly.entity_id
_entity_poly.type
_entity_poly.pdbx_seq_one_letter_code
_entity_poly.pdbx_strand_id
1 'polypeptide(L)'
;MTTPGDPVPSRIAPSADIRSDLPRFRVWEHGKVIDEPTDVPGPLAGGPLVGFLIGCSFTFEAALLKGGWKSAPGMRDQRADVPNLG
;
A
#
# COMPACT_ATOMS: atom_id res chain seq x y z
N MET A 1 12.90 2.02 -0.22
CA MET A 1 12.63 2.78 1.00
C MET A 1 12.81 4.26 0.70
N THR A 2 12.15 5.14 1.44
CA THR A 2 12.40 6.59 1.39
C THR A 2 13.57 6.97 2.31
N THR A 3 14.09 8.19 2.15
CA THR A 3 15.03 8.78 3.12
C THR A 3 14.25 9.17 4.38
N PRO A 4 14.82 9.06 5.59
CA PRO A 4 14.15 9.53 6.81
C PRO A 4 13.65 10.97 6.69
N GLY A 5 12.37 11.19 6.94
CA GLY A 5 11.70 12.50 6.85
C GLY A 5 11.34 12.94 5.42
N ASP A 6 11.78 12.22 4.40
CA ASP A 6 11.39 12.46 3.00
C ASP A 6 10.23 11.52 2.64
N PRO A 7 9.03 12.04 2.35
CA PRO A 7 7.89 11.22 1.97
C PRO A 7 7.96 10.75 0.51
N VAL A 8 8.89 11.27 -0.31
CA VAL A 8 8.91 10.99 -1.75
C VAL A 8 9.66 9.69 -2.04
N PRO A 9 9.02 8.68 -2.67
CA PRO A 9 9.68 7.46 -3.10
C PRO A 9 10.37 7.68 -4.46
N SER A 10 11.39 8.56 -4.46
CA SER A 10 12.05 9.13 -5.64
C SER A 10 12.46 8.12 -6.73
N ARG A 11 12.82 6.89 -6.34
CA ARG A 11 13.27 5.84 -7.28
C ARG A 11 12.14 5.23 -8.12
N ILE A 12 10.90 5.24 -7.63
CA ILE A 12 9.78 4.50 -8.26
C ILE A 12 8.55 5.36 -8.53
N ALA A 13 8.35 6.45 -7.77
CA ALA A 13 7.32 7.45 -8.02
C ALA A 13 7.81 8.83 -7.57
N PRO A 14 8.58 9.55 -8.41
CA PRO A 14 9.27 10.79 -8.03
C PRO A 14 8.34 11.99 -7.80
N SER A 15 7.09 11.89 -8.22
CA SER A 15 6.06 12.92 -8.02
C SER A 15 5.06 12.56 -6.92
N ALA A 16 5.22 11.42 -6.26
CA ALA A 16 4.27 10.95 -5.26
C ALA A 16 4.64 11.40 -3.85
N ASP A 17 3.62 11.62 -3.02
CA ASP A 17 3.73 11.80 -1.59
C ASP A 17 3.04 10.64 -0.87
N ILE A 18 3.82 9.77 -0.21
CA ILE A 18 3.27 8.58 0.47
C ILE A 18 2.31 8.93 1.61
N ARG A 19 2.23 10.19 2.05
CA ARG A 19 1.37 10.61 3.15
C ARG A 19 -0.07 10.85 2.73
N SER A 20 -0.32 11.06 1.44
CA SER A 20 -1.64 11.47 0.91
C SER A 20 -2.07 10.70 -0.34
N ASP A 21 -1.12 10.15 -1.12
CA ASP A 21 -1.44 9.60 -2.44
C ASP A 21 -1.99 8.16 -2.38
N LEU A 22 -2.07 7.58 -1.18
CA LEU A 22 -2.69 6.28 -0.92
C LEU A 22 -4.15 6.48 -0.46
N PRO A 23 -5.07 5.57 -0.84
CA PRO A 23 -6.49 5.76 -0.56
C PRO A 23 -6.87 5.66 0.93
N ARG A 24 -6.05 4.96 1.72
CA ARG A 24 -6.28 4.73 3.16
C ARG A 24 -5.01 4.30 3.86
N PHE A 25 -4.89 4.69 5.12
CA PHE A 25 -3.84 4.29 6.04
C PHE A 25 -4.41 3.50 7.21
N ARG A 26 -3.55 2.76 7.90
CA ARG A 26 -3.83 2.21 9.22
C ARG A 26 -2.80 2.74 10.19
N VAL A 27 -3.25 3.36 11.27
CA VAL A 27 -2.39 3.82 12.36
C VAL A 27 -2.35 2.74 13.42
N TRP A 28 -1.14 2.31 13.75
CA TRP A 28 -0.91 1.26 14.73
C TRP A 28 -0.27 1.85 15.98
N GLU A 29 -0.78 1.48 17.14
CA GLU A 29 -0.19 1.81 18.44
C GLU A 29 -0.23 0.57 19.33
N HIS A 30 0.89 0.21 19.95
CA HIS A 30 1.00 -0.97 20.81
C HIS A 30 0.45 -2.27 20.17
N GLY A 31 0.68 -2.46 18.87
CA GLY A 31 0.24 -3.65 18.13
C GLY A 31 -1.24 -3.70 17.78
N LYS A 32 -2.00 -2.61 18.00
CA LYS A 32 -3.42 -2.51 17.65
C LYS A 32 -3.64 -1.39 16.64
N VAL A 33 -4.61 -1.58 15.74
CA VAL A 33 -5.09 -0.50 14.88
C VAL A 33 -5.91 0.46 15.73
N ILE A 34 -5.52 1.72 15.75
CA ILE A 34 -6.22 2.77 16.50
C ILE A 34 -6.98 3.75 15.60
N ASP A 35 -6.65 3.82 14.31
CA ASP A 35 -7.29 4.72 13.35
C ASP A 35 -7.09 4.23 11.89
N GLU A 36 -7.97 4.66 10.99
CA GLU A 36 -7.91 4.38 9.55
C GLU A 36 -8.14 5.65 8.69
N PRO A 37 -7.22 6.64 8.74
CA PRO A 37 -7.39 7.90 8.03
C PRO A 37 -7.10 7.78 6.54
N THR A 38 -7.50 8.78 5.76
CA THR A 38 -7.17 8.90 4.32
C THR A 38 -5.82 9.59 4.08
N ASP A 39 -5.24 10.18 5.12
CA ASP A 39 -3.94 10.85 5.08
C ASP A 39 -3.15 10.51 6.36
N VAL A 40 -1.82 10.56 6.30
CA VAL A 40 -0.99 10.34 7.49
C VAL A 40 -1.24 11.47 8.51
N PRO A 41 -1.65 11.15 9.75
CA PRO A 41 -1.96 12.15 10.76
C PRO A 41 -0.82 13.14 11.02
N GLY A 42 -1.16 14.42 11.20
CA GLY A 42 -0.21 15.51 11.48
C GLY A 42 0.83 15.20 12.57
N PRO A 43 0.47 14.59 13.72
CA PRO A 43 1.44 14.21 14.76
C PRO A 43 2.50 13.22 14.28
N LEU A 44 2.18 12.35 13.31
CA LEU A 44 3.14 11.40 12.73
C LEU A 44 3.95 12.05 11.60
N ALA A 45 3.31 12.89 10.79
CA ALA A 45 3.92 13.53 9.62
C ALA A 45 5.07 14.50 9.95
N GLY A 46 5.17 14.99 11.19
CA GLY A 46 6.22 15.91 11.63
C GLY A 46 7.54 15.24 12.06
N GLY A 47 7.58 13.92 12.20
CA GLY A 47 8.78 13.18 12.64
C GLY A 47 9.61 12.60 11.48
N PRO A 48 10.84 12.09 11.75
CA PRO A 48 11.66 11.42 10.75
C PRO A 48 11.10 10.01 10.44
N LEU A 49 10.05 9.94 9.64
CA LEU A 49 9.47 8.69 9.18
C LEU A 49 10.23 8.09 8.00
N VAL A 50 10.23 6.76 7.89
CA VAL A 50 10.79 6.02 6.74
C VAL A 50 9.69 5.18 6.11
N GLY A 51 9.47 5.36 4.81
CA GLY A 51 8.51 4.58 4.03
C GLY A 51 9.14 3.32 3.41
N PHE A 52 8.49 2.18 3.57
CA PHE A 52 8.84 0.93 2.89
C PHE A 52 7.74 0.54 1.92
N LEU A 53 8.05 0.58 0.62
CA LEU A 53 7.15 0.12 -0.44
C LEU A 53 7.44 -1.36 -0.69
N ILE A 54 6.50 -2.21 -0.27
CA ILE A 54 6.60 -3.66 -0.34
C ILE A 54 5.65 -4.16 -1.43
N GLY A 55 6.20 -4.87 -2.41
CA GLY A 55 5.45 -5.43 -3.52
C GLY A 55 6.39 -6.10 -4.52
N CYS A 56 5.83 -6.93 -5.39
CA CYS A 56 6.57 -7.53 -6.50
C CYS A 56 6.08 -6.90 -7.81
N SER A 57 7.01 -6.49 -8.68
CA SER A 57 6.66 -6.02 -10.04
C SER A 57 6.18 -7.15 -10.95
N PHE A 58 6.31 -8.41 -10.52
CA PHE A 58 5.80 -9.58 -11.20
C PHE A 58 4.57 -10.12 -10.48
N THR A 59 3.41 -9.98 -11.11
CA THR A 59 2.16 -10.55 -10.59
C THR A 59 1.97 -11.95 -11.17
N PHE A 60 1.98 -12.96 -10.30
CA PHE A 60 1.68 -14.34 -10.69
C PHE A 60 0.29 -14.46 -11.34
N GLU A 61 -0.66 -13.63 -10.92
CA GLU A 61 -1.98 -13.50 -11.53
C GLU A 61 -1.88 -13.20 -13.03
N ALA A 62 -1.04 -12.24 -13.46
CA ALA A 62 -0.92 -11.92 -14.87
C ALA A 62 -0.38 -13.09 -15.71
N ALA A 63 0.52 -13.90 -15.13
CA ALA A 63 1.02 -15.12 -15.78
C ALA A 63 -0.08 -16.19 -15.89
N LEU A 64 -0.84 -16.42 -14.82
CA LEU A 64 -1.94 -17.38 -14.81
C LEU A 64 -3.06 -17.03 -15.80
N LEU A 65 -3.42 -15.74 -15.87
CA LEU A 65 -4.45 -15.27 -16.80
C LEU A 65 -4.05 -15.50 -18.26
N LYS A 66 -2.77 -15.25 -18.61
CA LYS A 66 -2.24 -15.57 -19.94
C LYS A 66 -2.30 -17.08 -20.24
N GLY A 67 -2.17 -17.92 -19.21
CA GLY A 67 -2.28 -19.38 -19.30
C GLY A 67 -3.73 -19.91 -19.35
N GLY A 68 -4.74 -19.02 -19.39
CA GLY A 68 -6.15 -19.43 -19.50
C GLY A 68 -6.86 -19.70 -18.17
N TRP A 69 -6.20 -19.42 -17.02
CA TRP A 69 -6.88 -19.46 -15.72
C TRP A 69 -7.97 -18.39 -15.66
N LYS A 70 -9.12 -18.76 -15.10
CA LYS A 70 -10.24 -17.84 -14.87
C LYS A 70 -10.33 -17.56 -13.37
N SER A 71 -10.10 -16.31 -12.99
CA SER A 71 -10.34 -15.83 -11.64
C SER A 71 -11.83 -15.97 -11.28
N ALA A 72 -12.13 -16.10 -9.99
CA ALA A 72 -13.51 -16.09 -9.53
C ALA A 72 -14.26 -14.83 -10.02
N PRO A 73 -15.58 -14.92 -10.30
CA PRO A 73 -16.38 -13.75 -10.64
C PRO A 73 -16.23 -12.65 -9.57
N GLY A 74 -16.02 -11.40 -9.99
CA GLY A 74 -15.85 -10.25 -9.08
C GLY A 74 -14.43 -10.00 -8.55
N MET A 75 -13.50 -10.98 -8.65
CA MET A 75 -12.12 -10.82 -8.16
C MET A 75 -11.36 -9.66 -8.84
N ARG A 76 -11.75 -9.28 -10.06
CA ARG A 76 -11.11 -8.20 -10.84
C ARG A 76 -11.69 -6.82 -10.62
N ASP A 77 -12.76 -6.70 -9.84
CA ASP A 77 -13.40 -5.40 -9.57
C ASP A 77 -12.47 -4.48 -8.75
N GLN A 78 -11.38 -5.00 -8.17
CA GLN A 78 -10.51 -4.29 -7.22
C GLN A 78 -11.26 -3.64 -6.03
N ARG A 79 -12.56 -3.94 -5.90
CA ARG A 79 -13.43 -3.48 -4.81
C ARG A 79 -13.39 -4.39 -3.60
N ALA A 80 -12.86 -5.59 -3.77
CA ALA A 80 -12.75 -6.59 -2.71
C ALA A 80 -11.28 -6.97 -2.52
N ASP A 81 -10.84 -6.96 -1.26
CA ASP A 81 -9.52 -7.47 -0.88
C ASP A 81 -9.47 -8.98 -1.07
N VAL A 82 -8.32 -9.50 -1.50
CA VAL A 82 -8.08 -10.95 -1.52
C VAL A 82 -8.09 -11.45 -0.07
N PRO A 83 -8.90 -12.47 0.28
CA PRO A 83 -8.99 -12.96 1.66
C PRO A 83 -7.62 -13.41 2.17
N ASN A 84 -7.23 -12.91 3.35
CA ASN A 84 -6.09 -13.48 4.07
C ASN A 84 -6.54 -14.83 4.65
N LEU A 85 -5.90 -15.92 4.21
CA LEU A 85 -6.29 -17.29 4.59
C LEU A 85 -5.79 -17.73 5.98
N GLY A 86 -5.03 -16.88 6.68
CA GLY A 86 -4.50 -17.18 8.00
C GLY A 86 -3.19 -17.97 7.93
#